data_AF-A0A535T4C0-F1
#
_entry.id   AF-A0A535T4C0-F1
#
_cell.length_a   1.000
_cell.length_b   1.000
_cell.length_c   1.000
_cell.angle_alpha   90.00
_cell.angle_beta   90.00
_cell.angle_gamma   90.00
#
_symmetry.space_group_name_H-M   'P 1'
#
loop_
_entity.id
_entity.type
_entity.pdbx_description
1 polymer ?
#
loop_
_entity_poly.entity_id
_entity_poly.type
_entity_poly.pdbx_seq_one_letter_code
_entity_poly.pdbx_strand_id
1 'polypeptide(L)' 'MMGTDAVTFDPPVWAMFEQKHFWEAHLVMMDEDYWHIENLANLDQLPPHGFKLSVFPIKWVGMTAAPVRAVGIIDE' A
#
# COMPACT_ATOMS: atom_id res chain seq x y z
N MET A 1 -0.69 -3.26 -8.28
CA MET A 1 -0.18 -2.84 -6.95
C MET A 1 -0.47 -1.35 -6.79
N MET A 2 -0.98 -0.94 -5.63
CA MET A 2 -1.19 0.47 -5.27
C MET A 2 -0.43 0.80 -3.98
N GLY A 3 -0.37 2.07 -3.58
CA GLY A 3 0.21 2.42 -2.29
C GLY A 3 -0.24 3.78 -1.78
N THR A 4 -0.09 3.99 -0.48
CA THR A 4 -0.44 5.22 0.21
C THR A 4 0.63 5.56 1.27
N ASP A 5 0.77 6.83 1.57
CA ASP A 5 1.52 7.34 2.73
C ASP A 5 0.69 7.36 4.02
N ALA A 6 -0.60 7.04 3.96
CA ALA A 6 -1.44 6.87 5.12
C ALA A 6 -1.14 5.58 5.90
N VAL A 7 -1.58 5.55 7.16
CA VAL A 7 -1.48 4.37 8.06
C VAL A 7 -2.25 3.16 7.53
N THR A 8 -3.25 3.39 6.69
CA THR A 8 -4.00 2.33 6.02
C THR A 8 -4.51 2.78 4.67
N PHE A 9 -4.77 1.82 3.77
CA PHE A 9 -5.31 2.04 2.44
C PHE A 9 -6.81 2.40 2.45
N ASP A 10 -7.52 2.04 3.52
CA ASP A 10 -8.94 2.36 3.69
C ASP A 10 -9.17 3.70 4.41
N PRO A 11 -10.41 4.23 4.43
CA PRO A 11 -10.75 5.41 5.22
C PRO A 11 -10.37 5.27 6.71
N PRO A 12 -10.21 6.38 7.45
CA PRO A 12 -9.94 6.27 8.88
C PRO A 12 -11.08 5.55 9.61
N VAL A 13 -10.73 4.79 10.66
CA VAL A 13 -11.65 3.88 11.37
C VAL A 13 -12.98 4.56 11.75
N TRP A 14 -12.96 5.80 12.25
CA TRP A 14 -14.18 6.51 12.63
C TRP A 14 -15.15 6.70 11.44
N ALA A 15 -14.64 6.97 10.24
CA ALA A 15 -15.45 7.14 9.04
C ALA A 15 -16.05 5.81 8.58
N MET A 16 -15.31 4.70 8.72
CA MET A 16 -15.84 3.36 8.45
C MET A 16 -17.08 3.06 9.32
N PHE A 17 -17.02 3.40 10.61
CA PHE A 17 -18.13 3.21 11.53
C PHE A 17 -19.34 4.11 11.22
N GLU A 18 -19.12 5.37 10.84
CA GLU A 18 -20.20 6.27 10.41
C GLU A 18 -20.88 5.78 9.13
N GLN A 19 -20.08 5.36 8.14
CA GLN A 19 -20.56 4.96 6.82
C GLN A 19 -21.04 3.51 6.78
N LYS A 20 -20.65 2.69 7.76
CA LYS A 20 -20.87 1.23 7.83
C LYS A 20 -20.27 0.46 6.65
N HIS A 21 -19.16 0.96 6.11
CA HIS A 21 -18.37 0.33 5.06
C HIS A 21 -16.99 0.03 5.63
N PHE A 22 -16.59 -1.24 5.63
CA PHE A 22 -15.49 -1.71 6.45
C PHE A 22 -14.44 -2.40 5.60
N TRP A 23 -13.27 -1.78 5.50
CA TRP A 23 -12.12 -2.31 4.76
C TRP A 23 -12.44 -2.66 3.30
N GLU A 24 -13.35 -1.91 2.66
CA GLU A 24 -13.79 -2.16 1.29
C GLU A 24 -12.61 -2.30 0.32
N ALA A 25 -11.57 -1.48 0.48
CA ALA A 25 -10.40 -1.55 -0.38
C ALA A 25 -9.54 -2.81 -0.13
N HIS A 26 -9.48 -3.32 1.11
CA HIS A 26 -8.88 -4.63 1.37
C HIS A 26 -9.73 -5.76 0.79
N LEU A 27 -11.06 -5.68 0.89
CA LEU A 27 -11.96 -6.76 0.42
C LEU A 27 -11.86 -7.00 -1.08
N VAL A 28 -11.47 -6.00 -1.89
CA VAL A 28 -11.20 -6.17 -3.33
C VAL A 28 -10.23 -7.33 -3.59
N MET A 29 -9.27 -7.58 -2.70
CA MET A 29 -8.30 -8.68 -2.86
C MET A 29 -8.93 -10.07 -2.81
N MET A 30 -10.18 -10.20 -2.36
CA MET A 30 -10.91 -11.47 -2.33
C MET A 30 -11.44 -11.85 -3.71
N ASP A 31 -11.73 -10.85 -4.55
CA ASP A 31 -12.31 -11.02 -5.87
C ASP A 31 -11.29 -10.81 -7.00
N GLU A 32 -10.25 -9.99 -6.76
CA GLU A 32 -9.26 -9.59 -7.75
C GLU A 32 -7.82 -9.69 -7.21
N ASP A 33 -6.87 -10.07 -8.07
CA ASP A 33 -5.45 -10.12 -7.72
C ASP A 33 -4.89 -8.69 -7.51
N TYR A 34 -4.82 -8.28 -6.25
CA TYR A 34 -4.40 -6.96 -5.85
C TYR A 34 -3.55 -6.97 -4.57
N TRP A 35 -2.62 -6.02 -4.50
CA TRP A 35 -1.77 -5.77 -3.35
C TRP A 35 -1.57 -4.27 -3.18
N HIS A 36 -1.50 -3.82 -1.94
CA HIS A 36 -1.09 -2.46 -1.61
C HIS A 36 0.05 -2.39 -0.61
N ILE A 37 0.61 -1.19 -0.51
CA ILE A 37 1.61 -0.81 0.49
C ILE A 37 1.09 0.40 1.24
N GLU A 38 1.12 0.32 2.56
CA GLU A 38 0.73 1.38 3.47
C GLU A 38 1.99 2.00 4.08
N ASN A 39 1.85 3.19 4.67
CA ASN A 39 2.92 3.89 5.38
C ASN A 39 4.14 4.23 4.50
N LEU A 40 3.93 4.52 3.20
CA LEU A 40 5.00 5.02 2.35
C LEU A 40 5.49 6.38 2.84
N ALA A 41 6.78 6.66 2.61
CA ALA A 41 7.40 7.92 2.96
C ALA A 41 8.17 8.48 1.76
N ASN A 42 8.51 9.77 1.80
CA ASN A 42 9.30 10.47 0.80
C ASN A 42 8.66 10.47 -0.61
N LEU A 43 7.34 10.37 -0.71
CA LEU A 43 6.64 10.41 -2.00
C LEU A 43 6.82 11.76 -2.71
N ASP A 44 7.05 12.84 -1.95
CA ASP A 44 7.37 14.18 -2.42
C ASP A 44 8.72 14.28 -3.14
N GLN A 45 9.60 13.28 -2.96
CA GLN A 45 10.91 13.21 -3.63
C GLN A 45 10.86 12.47 -4.97
N LEU A 46 9.70 11.94 -5.36
CA LEU A 46 9.53 11.18 -6.60
C LEU A 46 8.95 12.07 -7.71
N PRO A 47 9.35 11.87 -8.98
CA PRO A 47 8.62 12.46 -10.09
C PRO A 47 7.21 11.87 -10.18
N PRO A 48 6.23 12.58 -10.77
CA PRO A 48 4.86 12.08 -10.90
C PRO A 48 4.75 10.74 -11.66
N HIS A 49 5.69 10.47 -12.56
CA HIS A 49 5.79 9.21 -13.32
C HIS A 49 7.22 8.98 -13.82
N GLY A 50 7.52 7.77 -14.29
CA GLY A 50 8.79 7.43 -14.95
C GLY A 50 9.90 6.90 -14.05
N PHE A 51 9.69 6.83 -12.73
CA PHE A 51 10.58 6.13 -11.80
C PHE A 51 10.24 4.64 -11.72
N LYS A 52 11.17 3.82 -11.22
CA LYS A 52 10.92 2.39 -10.92
C LYS A 52 10.70 2.21 -9.42
N LEU A 53 9.66 1.46 -9.05
CA LEU A 53 9.42 1.05 -7.67
C LEU A 53 9.94 -0.38 -7.47
N SER A 54 10.85 -0.58 -6.52
CA SER A 54 11.23 -1.90 -6.02
C SER A 54 10.72 -2.09 -4.59
N VAL A 55 10.16 -3.27 -4.30
CA VAL A 55 9.53 -3.58 -3.01
C VAL A 55 10.11 -4.88 -2.49
N PHE A 56 10.76 -4.84 -1.33
CA PHE A 56 11.45 -5.99 -0.73
C PHE A 56 10.73 -6.43 0.56
N PRO A 57 9.74 -7.33 0.50
CA PRO A 57 9.07 -7.88 1.68
C PRO A 57 9.92 -8.93 2.38
N ILE A 58 9.75 -9.06 3.69
CA ILE A 58 10.29 -10.21 4.42
C ILE A 58 9.49 -11.47 4.03
N LYS A 59 10.20 -12.54 3.63
CA LYS A 59 9.58 -13.81 3.26
C LYS A 59 9.18 -14.63 4.49
N TRP A 60 8.05 -14.28 5.09
CA TRP A 60 7.44 -15.07 6.17
C TRP A 60 6.57 -16.21 5.61
N VAL A 61 6.66 -17.38 6.22
CA VAL A 61 5.88 -18.57 5.80
C VAL A 61 4.46 -18.46 6.33
N GLY A 62 3.47 -18.63 5.45
CA GLY A 62 2.05 -18.65 5.83
C GLY A 62 1.42 -17.29 6.15
N MET A 63 2.16 -16.19 5.95
CA MET A 63 1.67 -14.83 6.21
C MET A 63 1.11 -14.20 4.94
N THR A 64 0.08 -13.36 5.10
CA THR A 64 -0.56 -12.63 3.99
C THR A 64 0.09 -11.28 3.70
N ALA A 65 0.88 -10.75 4.63
CA ALA A 65 1.60 -9.49 4.50
C ALA A 65 2.92 -9.51 5.30
N ALA A 66 3.82 -8.59 4.97
CA ALA A 66 5.08 -8.41 5.67
C ALA A 66 5.53 -6.94 5.56
N PRO A 67 6.29 -6.41 6.53
CA PRO A 67 6.96 -5.13 6.36
C PRO A 67 7.91 -5.20 5.16
N VAL A 68 8.06 -4.07 4.47
CA VAL A 68 8.84 -3.98 3.24
C VAL A 68 9.88 -2.87 3.34
N ARG A 69 10.98 -3.04 2.59
CA ARG A 69 11.78 -1.90 2.15
C ARG A 69 11.29 -1.48 0.76
N ALA A 70 10.55 -0.39 0.68
CA ALA A 70 10.19 0.24 -0.59
C ALA A 70 11.32 1.18 -1.05
N VAL A 71 11.68 1.11 -2.33
CA VAL A 71 12.75 1.92 -2.94
C VAL A 71 12.25 2.47 -4.27
N GLY A 72 12.17 3.80 -4.36
CA GLY A 72 12.05 4.51 -5.63
C GLY A 72 13.43 4.64 -6.28
N ILE A 73 13.56 4.18 -7.52
CA ILE A 73 14.77 4.26 -8.33
C ILE A 73 14.51 5.30 -9.42
N ILE A 74 15.27 6.38 -9.38
CA ILE A 74 15.18 7.51 -10.30
C ILE A 74 16.43 7.44 -11.18
N ASP A 75 16.27 7.48 -12.50
CA ASP A 75 17.39 7.60 -13.43
C ASP A 75 17.96 9.04 -13.37
N GLU A 76 19.26 9.21 -13.57
CA GLU A 76 19.90 10.54 -13.64
C GLU A 76 19.37 11.40 -14.81
#